data_AF-A0A453K7T9-F1
#
_entry.id   AF-A0A453K7T9-F1
#
_cell.length_a   1.000
_cell.length_b   1.000
_cell.length_c   1.000
_cell.angle_alpha   90.00
_cell.angle_beta   90.00
_cell.angle_gamma   90.00
#
_symmetry.space_group_name_H-M   'P 1'
#
loop_
_entity.id
_entity.type
_entity.pdbx_description
1 polymer ?
#
loop_
_entity_poly.entity_id
_entity_poly.type
_entity_poly.pdbx_seq_one_letter_code
_entity_poly.pdbx_strand_id
1 'polypeptide(L)'
;MQVWARQRTSIYSHDCLNGYLISAILVFLTLDSGGSIINRSMTTRQIFRVAINFFATSKMWSKGLVIQPMKKRTISKEGIAHLLKTFDVAICDVSGHVNLAFRMTKSAFSELQDEAACTLNCLDKCRDGGFEELFMTKVDFGAKFDSCLRINLKGNSKVTALSFCSDDESWRVLEKDVQSLLQQGLTDRTKMIRVLWRSTPSEWNIMDGFSEFGSSPLIVGVMLSLLEKSYSLVDIGPNPENRDEVISIL
;
A
#
# COMPACT_ATOMS: atom_id res chain seq x y z
N MET A 1 -2.32 1.18 -17.29
CA MET A 1 -1.84 1.25 -15.89
C MET A 1 -2.60 2.26 -15.06
N GLN A 2 -2.58 3.55 -15.37
CA GLN A 2 -3.27 4.56 -14.54
C GLN A 2 -4.79 4.33 -14.43
N VAL A 3 -5.46 3.99 -15.53
CA VAL A 3 -6.89 3.63 -15.51
C VAL A 3 -7.14 2.44 -14.57
N TRP A 4 -6.39 1.35 -14.73
CA TRP A 4 -6.47 0.17 -13.86
C TRP A 4 -6.34 0.51 -12.38
N ALA A 5 -5.34 1.34 -12.02
CA ALA A 5 -5.13 1.75 -10.64
C ALA A 5 -6.28 2.63 -10.13
N ARG A 6 -6.73 3.62 -10.92
CA ARG A 6 -7.85 4.50 -10.56
C ARG A 6 -9.17 3.75 -10.33
N GLN A 7 -9.40 2.66 -11.06
CA GLN A 7 -10.56 1.82 -10.84
C GLN A 7 -10.51 1.06 -9.51
N ARG A 8 -9.37 1.00 -8.83
CA ARG A 8 -9.18 0.33 -7.54
C ARG A 8 -8.82 1.36 -6.47
N THR A 9 -9.85 1.97 -5.89
CA THR A 9 -9.68 3.23 -5.12
C THR A 9 -8.77 3.11 -3.90
N SER A 10 -8.58 1.91 -3.37
CA SER A 10 -7.73 1.63 -2.20
C SER A 10 -6.23 1.54 -2.52
N ILE A 11 -5.85 1.17 -3.74
CA ILE A 11 -4.45 1.18 -4.20
C ILE A 11 -4.08 2.46 -4.99
N TYR A 12 -5.06 3.31 -5.30
CA TYR A 12 -4.87 4.66 -5.84
C TYR A 12 -5.16 5.72 -4.76
N SER A 13 -4.64 5.45 -3.57
CA SER A 13 -4.70 6.30 -2.38
C SER A 13 -3.39 7.05 -2.17
N HIS A 14 -3.35 7.95 -1.18
CA HIS A 14 -2.17 8.73 -0.84
C HIS A 14 -0.99 7.87 -0.30
N ASP A 15 -1.24 6.62 0.11
CA ASP A 15 -0.28 5.69 0.74
C ASP A 15 0.10 4.53 -0.16
N CYS A 16 -0.26 4.60 -1.45
CA CYS A 16 0.00 3.57 -2.43
C CYS A 16 0.43 4.20 -3.76
N LEU A 17 -0.15 3.74 -4.89
CA LEU A 17 0.20 4.22 -6.21
C LEU A 17 -0.45 5.58 -6.51
N ASN A 18 0.27 6.38 -7.28
CA ASN A 18 -0.26 7.51 -8.00
C ASN A 18 0.25 7.49 -9.45
N GLY A 19 -0.21 8.44 -10.27
CA GLY A 19 0.17 8.50 -11.69
C GLY A 19 1.67 8.66 -11.91
N TYR A 20 2.37 9.38 -11.01
CA TYR A 20 3.80 9.62 -11.09
C TYR A 20 4.61 8.37 -10.73
N LEU A 21 4.28 7.69 -9.62
CA LEU A 21 4.95 6.45 -9.20
C LEU A 21 4.82 5.35 -10.25
N ILE A 22 3.63 5.22 -10.85
CA ILE A 22 3.42 4.27 -11.96
C ILE A 22 4.40 4.57 -13.10
N SER A 23 4.54 5.82 -13.52
CA SER A 23 5.46 6.21 -14.59
C SER A 23 6.91 5.96 -14.19
N ALA A 24 7.31 6.30 -12.97
CA ALA A 24 8.66 6.10 -12.45
C ALA A 24 9.06 4.62 -12.44
N ILE A 25 8.14 3.73 -12.02
CA ILE A 25 8.35 2.28 -12.04
C ILE A 25 8.44 1.76 -13.47
N LEU A 26 7.59 2.24 -14.39
CA LEU A 26 7.69 1.87 -15.80
C LEU A 26 9.03 2.28 -16.40
N VAL A 27 9.55 3.47 -16.08
CA VAL A 27 10.90 3.90 -16.48
C VAL A 27 11.95 2.95 -15.90
N PHE A 28 11.89 2.63 -14.60
CA PHE A 28 12.80 1.67 -13.97
C PHE A 28 12.86 0.33 -14.74
N LEU A 29 11.71 -0.20 -15.15
CA LEU A 29 11.62 -1.46 -15.90
C LEU A 29 12.23 -1.41 -17.31
N THR A 30 12.51 -0.22 -17.85
CA THR A 30 13.26 -0.04 -19.12
C THR A 30 14.77 0.03 -18.91
N LEU A 31 15.23 0.28 -17.68
CA LEU A 31 16.65 0.39 -17.35
C LEU A 31 17.28 -0.99 -17.13
N ASP A 32 18.59 -1.08 -17.33
CA ASP A 32 19.39 -2.27 -17.02
C ASP A 32 19.30 -2.67 -15.55
N SER A 33 19.17 -1.70 -14.65
CA SER A 33 18.93 -1.89 -13.22
C SER A 33 17.59 -2.55 -12.91
N GLY A 34 16.57 -2.33 -13.75
CA GLY A 34 15.29 -3.02 -13.71
C GLY A 34 15.22 -4.28 -14.57
N GLY A 35 16.36 -4.72 -15.12
CA GLY A 35 16.46 -5.92 -15.96
C GLY A 35 16.06 -5.72 -17.42
N SER A 36 15.81 -4.47 -17.86
CA SER A 36 15.38 -4.14 -19.23
C SER A 36 14.16 -4.95 -19.69
N ILE A 37 13.23 -5.21 -18.76
CA ILE A 37 12.07 -6.09 -18.99
C ILE A 37 11.10 -5.45 -19.99
N ILE A 38 11.00 -4.11 -19.98
CA ILE A 38 10.25 -3.35 -20.98
C ILE A 38 11.19 -2.88 -22.09
N ASN A 39 10.82 -3.15 -23.34
CA ASN A 39 11.52 -2.69 -24.54
C ASN A 39 10.57 -2.05 -25.56
N ARG A 40 11.15 -1.44 -26.61
CA ARG A 40 10.40 -0.65 -27.61
C ARG A 40 9.52 -1.48 -28.55
N SER A 41 9.73 -2.79 -28.68
CA SER A 41 8.91 -3.62 -29.57
C SER A 41 7.65 -4.17 -28.89
N MET A 42 7.53 -4.00 -27.57
CA MET A 42 6.36 -4.46 -26.82
C MET A 42 5.13 -3.59 -27.07
N THR A 43 3.99 -4.25 -27.25
CA THR A 43 2.67 -3.61 -27.28
C THR A 43 2.26 -3.12 -25.88
N THR A 44 1.30 -2.21 -25.81
CA THR A 44 0.75 -1.72 -24.54
C THR A 44 0.20 -2.84 -23.65
N ARG A 45 -0.41 -3.88 -24.23
CA ARG A 45 -0.91 -5.05 -23.47
C ARG A 45 0.24 -5.85 -22.85
N GLN A 46 1.31 -6.08 -23.60
CA GLN A 46 2.50 -6.77 -23.10
C GLN A 46 3.17 -5.96 -21.98
N ILE A 47 3.32 -4.64 -22.17
CA ILE A 47 3.87 -3.73 -21.15
C ILE A 47 3.02 -3.78 -19.87
N PHE A 48 1.69 -3.72 -20.01
CA PHE A 48 0.76 -3.83 -18.88
C PHE A 48 0.96 -5.14 -18.13
N ARG A 49 0.92 -6.28 -18.84
CA ARG A 49 1.06 -7.61 -18.22
C ARG A 49 2.40 -7.77 -17.49
N VAL A 50 3.49 -7.32 -18.10
CA VAL A 50 4.83 -7.34 -17.47
C VAL A 50 4.90 -6.45 -16.23
N ALA A 51 4.35 -5.23 -16.29
CA ALA A 51 4.31 -4.34 -15.14
C ALA A 51 3.49 -4.92 -13.99
N ILE A 52 2.30 -5.48 -14.27
CA ILE A 52 1.47 -6.15 -13.26
C ILE A 52 2.20 -7.35 -12.66
N ASN A 53 2.87 -8.17 -13.48
CA ASN A 53 3.68 -9.29 -12.98
C ASN A 53 4.81 -8.82 -12.04
N PHE A 54 5.45 -7.69 -12.38
CA PHE A 54 6.46 -7.07 -11.53
C PHE A 54 5.90 -6.61 -10.19
N PHE A 55 4.71 -5.99 -10.17
CA PHE A 55 4.04 -5.65 -8.91
C PHE A 55 3.74 -6.88 -8.06
N ALA A 56 3.17 -7.93 -8.66
CA ALA A 56 2.71 -9.10 -7.93
C ALA A 56 3.84 -9.90 -7.26
N THR A 57 4.97 -10.10 -7.96
CA THR A 57 5.91 -11.18 -7.56
C THR A 57 7.40 -10.79 -7.56
N SER A 58 7.76 -9.56 -7.96
CA SER A 58 9.18 -9.23 -8.14
C SER A 58 9.96 -9.27 -6.83
N LYS A 59 11.06 -10.04 -6.82
CA LYS A 59 12.02 -10.02 -5.70
C LYS A 59 12.90 -8.75 -5.67
N MET A 60 12.77 -7.86 -6.65
CA MET A 60 13.53 -6.60 -6.65
C MET A 60 13.05 -5.62 -5.58
N TRP A 61 11.79 -5.72 -5.15
CA TRP A 61 11.22 -4.85 -4.11
C TRP A 61 12.01 -4.92 -2.79
N SER A 62 12.45 -6.13 -2.39
CA SER A 62 13.24 -6.31 -1.16
C SER A 62 14.67 -5.76 -1.26
N LYS A 63 15.12 -5.40 -2.47
CA LYS A 63 16.43 -4.77 -2.71
C LYS A 63 16.33 -3.26 -2.91
N GLY A 64 15.12 -2.71 -2.90
CA GLY A 64 14.86 -1.33 -3.30
C GLY A 64 15.01 -1.13 -4.81
N LEU A 65 14.17 -0.28 -5.38
CA LEU A 65 14.24 0.09 -6.78
C LEU A 65 15.12 1.33 -6.92
N VAL A 66 16.02 1.36 -7.90
CA VAL A 66 16.91 2.51 -8.14
C VAL A 66 16.77 2.93 -9.59
N ILE A 67 16.21 4.12 -9.83
CA ILE A 67 15.92 4.63 -11.18
C ILE A 67 17.20 5.26 -11.76
N GLN A 68 18.26 4.46 -11.85
CA GLN A 68 19.52 4.84 -12.46
C GLN A 68 20.08 3.66 -13.25
N PRO A 69 20.74 3.90 -14.40
CA PRO A 69 21.49 2.86 -15.07
C PRO A 69 22.58 2.29 -14.14
N MET A 70 22.86 0.99 -14.19
CA MET A 70 23.84 0.37 -13.27
C MET A 70 25.21 1.05 -13.33
N LYS A 71 25.65 1.44 -14.52
CA LYS A 71 26.95 2.11 -14.75
C LYS A 71 27.03 3.54 -14.21
N LYS A 72 25.88 4.19 -13.96
CA LYS A 72 25.77 5.58 -13.49
C LYS A 72 25.19 5.67 -12.09
N ARG A 73 25.21 4.56 -11.33
CA ARG A 73 24.60 4.50 -10.01
C ARG A 73 25.38 5.39 -9.04
N THR A 74 24.70 6.35 -8.43
CA THR A 74 25.29 7.29 -7.45
C THR A 74 25.03 6.83 -6.01
N ILE A 75 23.89 6.20 -5.75
CA ILE A 75 23.56 5.69 -4.42
C ILE A 75 24.36 4.43 -4.06
N SER A 76 24.95 4.42 -2.86
CA SER A 76 25.70 3.26 -2.35
C SER A 76 24.75 2.15 -1.87
N LYS A 77 25.31 0.95 -1.65
CA LYS A 77 24.50 -0.17 -1.10
C LYS A 77 24.01 0.13 0.31
N GLU A 78 24.82 0.83 1.09
CA GLU A 78 24.52 1.27 2.45
C GLU A 78 23.40 2.31 2.44
N GLY A 79 23.41 3.22 1.46
CA GLY A 79 22.32 4.19 1.25
C GLY A 79 20.99 3.50 0.95
N ILE A 80 20.99 2.49 0.08
CA ILE A 80 19.79 1.68 -0.21
C ILE A 80 19.32 0.92 1.05
N ALA A 81 20.25 0.32 1.80
CA ALA A 81 19.94 -0.39 3.05
C ALA A 81 19.33 0.56 4.10
N HIS A 82 19.81 1.80 4.18
CA HIS A 82 19.24 2.82 5.05
C HIS A 82 17.80 3.18 4.65
N LEU A 83 17.52 3.34 3.36
CA LEU A 83 16.16 3.57 2.86
C LEU A 83 15.23 2.39 3.23
N LEU A 84 15.65 1.15 3.00
CA LEU A 84 14.86 -0.05 3.32
C LEU A 84 14.68 -0.28 4.84
N LYS A 85 15.58 0.24 5.66
CA LYS A 85 15.43 0.22 7.12
C LYS A 85 14.41 1.27 7.59
N THR A 86 14.29 2.37 6.87
CA THR A 86 13.49 3.53 7.26
C THR A 86 12.07 3.48 6.68
N PHE A 87 11.92 2.98 5.46
CA PHE A 87 10.67 2.96 4.71
C PHE A 87 10.24 1.54 4.36
N ASP A 88 8.93 1.30 4.35
CA ASP A 88 8.35 0.01 3.95
C ASP A 88 8.64 -0.34 2.48
N VAL A 89 8.74 0.67 1.62
CA VAL A 89 9.08 0.53 0.20
C VAL A 89 10.10 1.60 -0.20
N ALA A 90 11.16 1.19 -0.89
CA ALA A 90 12.19 2.08 -1.40
C ALA A 90 12.18 2.15 -2.94
N ILE A 91 11.91 3.33 -3.48
CA ILE A 91 12.07 3.67 -4.89
C ILE A 91 12.94 4.92 -4.98
N CYS A 92 14.23 4.72 -5.16
CA CYS A 92 15.20 5.80 -5.25
C CYS A 92 15.15 6.47 -6.63
N ASP A 93 15.06 7.79 -6.63
CA ASP A 93 14.94 8.62 -7.82
C ASP A 93 16.21 8.64 -8.70
N VAL A 94 16.18 9.41 -9.79
CA VAL A 94 17.29 9.53 -10.74
C VAL A 94 18.53 10.21 -10.16
N SER A 95 18.38 11.04 -9.12
CA SER A 95 19.51 11.67 -8.43
C SER A 95 20.21 10.72 -7.45
N GLY A 96 19.49 9.72 -6.94
CA GLY A 96 20.00 8.78 -5.94
C GLY A 96 19.80 9.26 -4.49
N HIS A 97 18.97 10.29 -4.28
CA HIS A 97 18.85 10.98 -2.98
C HIS A 97 17.43 10.97 -2.41
N VAL A 98 16.41 10.74 -3.25
CA VAL A 98 15.01 10.84 -2.83
C VAL A 98 14.32 9.48 -2.94
N ASN A 99 13.65 9.05 -1.87
CA ASN A 99 12.71 7.93 -1.95
C ASN A 99 11.35 8.44 -2.47
N LEU A 100 11.01 8.10 -3.70
CA LEU A 100 9.74 8.46 -4.31
C LEU A 100 8.55 7.78 -3.61
N ALA A 101 8.77 6.60 -3.01
CA ALA A 101 7.75 5.82 -2.31
C ALA A 101 7.69 6.12 -0.80
N PHE A 102 8.17 7.28 -0.34
CA PHE A 102 8.23 7.62 1.09
C PHE A 102 6.88 7.56 1.82
N ARG A 103 5.75 7.75 1.10
CA ARG A 103 4.39 7.64 1.65
C ARG A 103 3.80 6.23 1.58
N MET A 104 4.47 5.30 0.89
CA MET A 104 3.92 3.99 0.63
C MET A 104 4.04 3.11 1.87
N THR A 105 2.91 2.64 2.39
CA THR A 105 2.90 1.78 3.58
C THR A 105 3.02 0.31 3.19
N LYS A 106 3.50 -0.51 4.13
CA LYS A 106 3.59 -1.97 3.94
C LYS A 106 2.24 -2.61 3.62
N SER A 107 1.18 -2.20 4.31
CA SER A 107 -0.16 -2.75 4.08
C SER A 107 -0.71 -2.35 2.71
N ALA A 108 -0.47 -1.10 2.26
CA ALA A 108 -0.83 -0.66 0.92
C ALA A 108 -0.06 -1.41 -0.17
N PHE A 109 1.23 -1.67 0.07
CA PHE A 109 2.05 -2.43 -0.86
C PHE A 109 1.60 -3.89 -0.93
N SER A 110 1.35 -4.55 0.20
CA SER A 110 0.79 -5.91 0.20
C SER A 110 -0.56 -5.97 -0.51
N GLU A 111 -1.42 -4.97 -0.31
CA GLU A 111 -2.68 -4.85 -1.05
C GLU A 111 -2.46 -4.73 -2.57
N LEU A 112 -1.47 -3.92 -2.98
CA LEU A 112 -1.10 -3.79 -4.39
C LEU A 112 -0.59 -5.10 -4.98
N GLN A 113 0.21 -5.87 -4.24
CA GLN A 113 0.71 -7.17 -4.70
C GLN A 113 -0.43 -8.17 -4.90
N ASP A 114 -1.35 -8.25 -3.93
CA ASP A 114 -2.55 -9.09 -4.02
C ASP A 114 -3.43 -8.69 -5.21
N GLU A 115 -3.67 -7.39 -5.40
CA GLU A 115 -4.47 -6.87 -6.50
C GLU A 115 -3.83 -7.14 -7.87
N ALA A 116 -2.50 -7.03 -7.94
CA ALA A 116 -1.74 -7.37 -9.14
C ALA A 116 -1.82 -8.87 -9.45
N ALA A 117 -1.73 -9.73 -8.43
CA ALA A 117 -1.90 -11.18 -8.59
C ALA A 117 -3.31 -11.55 -9.08
N CYS A 118 -4.35 -10.94 -8.50
CA CYS A 118 -5.73 -11.08 -8.96
C CYS A 118 -5.90 -10.61 -10.41
N THR A 119 -5.25 -9.51 -10.78
CA THR A 119 -5.26 -8.99 -12.16
C THR A 119 -4.63 -9.97 -13.14
N LEU A 120 -3.52 -10.62 -12.81
CA LEU A 120 -2.90 -11.65 -13.67
C LEU A 120 -3.82 -12.86 -13.84
N ASN A 121 -4.39 -13.35 -12.74
CA ASN A 121 -5.33 -14.47 -12.76
C ASN A 121 -6.56 -14.15 -13.63
N CYS A 122 -7.07 -12.91 -13.55
CA CYS A 122 -8.13 -12.44 -14.43
C CYS A 122 -7.67 -12.49 -15.89
N LEU A 123 -6.53 -11.87 -16.25
CA LEU A 123 -5.99 -11.90 -17.61
C LEU A 123 -5.78 -13.32 -18.16
N ASP A 124 -5.45 -14.29 -17.32
CA ASP A 124 -5.20 -15.68 -17.75
C ASP A 124 -6.49 -16.46 -18.00
N LYS A 125 -7.52 -16.24 -17.18
CA LYS A 125 -8.85 -16.84 -17.36
C LYS A 125 -9.63 -16.20 -18.50
N CYS A 126 -9.45 -14.89 -18.64
CA CYS A 126 -10.17 -14.04 -19.57
C CYS A 126 -9.36 -13.84 -20.85
N ARG A 127 -9.29 -14.86 -21.72
CA ARG A 127 -8.51 -14.85 -22.98
C ARG A 127 -8.57 -13.47 -23.68
N ASP A 128 -9.76 -13.10 -24.15
CA ASP A 128 -10.03 -11.80 -24.79
C ASP A 128 -10.95 -10.89 -23.97
N GLY A 129 -11.65 -11.44 -22.96
CA GLY A 129 -12.69 -10.76 -22.18
C GLY A 129 -12.27 -10.50 -20.74
N GLY A 130 -11.29 -9.61 -20.55
CA GLY A 130 -10.85 -9.12 -19.23
C GLY A 130 -10.73 -7.59 -19.18
N PHE A 131 -11.07 -6.92 -20.28
CA PHE A 131 -10.88 -5.48 -20.40
C PHE A 131 -11.90 -4.71 -19.56
N GLU A 132 -13.16 -5.13 -19.58
CA GLU A 132 -14.22 -4.48 -18.82
C GLU A 132 -13.95 -4.61 -17.31
N GLU A 133 -13.66 -5.82 -16.85
CA GLU A 133 -13.37 -6.15 -15.46
C GLU A 133 -12.17 -5.37 -14.91
N LEU A 134 -11.14 -5.16 -15.73
CA LEU A 134 -9.91 -4.52 -15.27
C LEU A 134 -9.90 -3.00 -15.41
N PHE A 135 -10.57 -2.45 -16.43
CA PHE A 135 -10.45 -1.04 -16.80
C PHE A 135 -11.76 -0.26 -16.75
N MET A 136 -12.92 -0.93 -16.81
CA MET A 136 -14.25 -0.29 -16.81
C MET A 136 -14.98 -0.48 -15.48
N THR A 137 -14.72 -1.58 -14.77
CA THR A 137 -15.35 -1.88 -13.48
C THR A 137 -14.59 -1.23 -12.34
N LYS A 138 -15.28 -0.35 -11.60
CA LYS A 138 -14.75 0.28 -10.40
C LYS A 138 -14.89 -0.66 -9.21
N VAL A 139 -13.78 -0.94 -8.55
CA VAL A 139 -13.69 -1.58 -7.24
C VAL A 139 -13.42 -0.47 -6.21
N ASP A 140 -14.48 -0.04 -5.54
CA ASP A 140 -14.35 0.90 -4.45
C ASP A 140 -13.81 0.20 -3.19
N PHE A 141 -13.52 0.99 -2.14
CA PHE A 141 -12.98 0.43 -0.91
C PHE A 141 -13.94 -0.59 -0.30
N GLY A 142 -15.26 -0.30 -0.27
CA GLY A 142 -16.24 -1.17 0.36
C GLY A 142 -16.42 -2.52 -0.35
N ALA A 143 -16.36 -2.53 -1.69
CA ALA A 143 -16.52 -3.75 -2.48
C ALA A 143 -15.32 -4.71 -2.39
N LYS A 144 -14.17 -4.25 -1.89
CA LYS A 144 -12.95 -5.06 -1.83
C LYS A 144 -12.84 -5.94 -0.57
N PHE A 145 -13.38 -5.48 0.56
CA PHE A 145 -13.19 -6.11 1.86
C PHE A 145 -14.45 -6.83 2.31
N ASP A 146 -14.29 -7.92 3.07
CA ASP A 146 -15.42 -8.70 3.61
C ASP A 146 -16.16 -7.92 4.72
N SER A 147 -15.43 -7.10 5.47
CA SER A 147 -15.99 -6.23 6.51
C SER A 147 -15.37 -4.84 6.44
N CYS A 148 -16.19 -3.82 6.66
CA CYS A 148 -15.76 -2.42 6.68
C CYS A 148 -16.22 -1.75 7.97
N LEU A 149 -15.30 -1.10 8.68
CA LEU A 149 -15.60 -0.28 9.85
C LEU A 149 -15.37 1.20 9.54
N ARG A 150 -16.18 2.05 10.16
CA ARG A 150 -16.00 3.51 10.15
C ARG A 150 -15.79 3.97 11.59
N ILE A 151 -14.60 4.45 11.90
CA ILE A 151 -14.23 4.94 13.23
C ILE A 151 -14.31 6.45 13.19
N ASN A 152 -15.25 7.02 13.94
CA ASN A 152 -15.40 8.47 14.04
C ASN A 152 -14.51 8.99 15.18
N LEU A 153 -13.51 9.80 14.82
CA LEU A 153 -12.55 10.38 15.76
C LEU A 153 -12.83 11.87 16.06
N LYS A 154 -13.96 12.41 15.57
CA LYS A 154 -14.34 13.81 15.75
C LYS A 154 -14.41 14.16 17.25
N GLY A 155 -13.75 15.25 17.63
CA GLY A 155 -13.73 15.74 19.01
C GLY A 155 -12.78 14.99 19.96
N ASN A 156 -12.00 14.02 19.46
CA ASN A 156 -11.00 13.35 20.28
C ASN A 156 -9.77 14.24 20.45
N SER A 157 -9.61 14.80 21.65
CA SER A 157 -8.51 15.73 21.97
C SER A 157 -7.12 15.12 21.80
N LYS A 158 -6.96 13.80 21.99
CA LYS A 158 -5.67 13.12 21.76
C LYS A 158 -5.29 13.08 20.29
N VAL A 159 -6.28 12.99 19.40
CA VAL A 159 -6.12 12.99 17.94
C VAL A 159 -5.77 14.39 17.44
N THR A 160 -6.44 15.42 17.98
CA THR A 160 -6.19 16.83 17.61
C THR A 160 -4.96 17.44 18.27
N ALA A 161 -4.45 16.85 19.35
CA ALA A 161 -3.24 17.31 20.06
C ALA A 161 -1.93 16.81 19.42
N LEU A 162 -2.00 15.82 18.52
CA LEU A 162 -0.85 15.40 17.72
C LEU A 162 -0.48 16.56 16.78
N SER A 163 0.69 17.16 16.99
CA SER A 163 1.12 18.36 16.29
C SER A 163 1.10 18.16 14.77
N PHE A 164 0.37 19.02 14.06
CA PHE A 164 0.24 19.01 12.60
C PHE A 164 1.53 19.37 11.84
N CYS A 165 2.67 19.47 12.51
CA CYS A 165 3.95 19.93 11.96
C CYS A 165 5.16 19.13 12.46
N SER A 166 4.95 17.87 12.86
CA SER A 166 6.06 16.91 13.00
C SER A 166 6.28 16.21 11.66
N ASP A 167 7.50 15.75 11.40
CA ASP A 167 7.81 14.94 10.20
C ASP A 167 6.92 13.69 10.09
N ASP A 168 6.42 13.20 11.24
CA ASP A 168 5.31 12.25 11.32
C ASP A 168 3.96 12.98 11.28
N GLU A 169 3.34 12.97 10.10
CA GLU A 169 1.96 13.43 9.90
C GLU A 169 1.03 12.71 10.91
N SER A 170 0.42 13.46 11.85
CA SER A 170 -0.37 12.92 12.98
C SER A 170 -1.41 11.86 12.61
N TRP A 171 -2.03 12.02 11.45
CA TRP A 171 -3.03 11.10 10.92
C TRP A 171 -2.45 9.76 10.46
N ARG A 172 -1.17 9.73 10.04
CA ARG A 172 -0.43 8.49 9.69
C ARG A 172 -0.14 7.64 10.90
N VAL A 173 0.24 8.29 11.99
CA VAL A 173 0.45 7.61 13.27
C VAL A 173 -0.83 6.91 13.69
N LEU A 174 -1.97 7.59 13.58
CA LEU A 174 -3.28 7.00 13.89
C LEU A 174 -3.69 5.86 12.96
N GLU A 175 -3.48 6.00 11.65
CA GLU A 175 -3.70 4.89 10.70
C GLU A 175 -2.88 3.66 11.10
N LYS A 176 -1.59 3.87 11.42
CA LYS A 176 -0.66 2.83 11.82
C LYS A 176 -1.03 2.19 13.16
N ASP A 177 -1.40 2.99 14.16
CA ASP A 177 -1.77 2.52 15.49
C ASP A 177 -3.05 1.68 15.43
N VAL A 178 -4.07 2.16 14.71
CA VAL A 178 -5.32 1.40 14.51
C VAL A 178 -5.05 0.13 13.73
N GLN A 179 -4.21 0.18 12.68
CA GLN A 179 -3.85 -1.02 11.93
C GLN A 179 -3.11 -2.02 12.82
N SER A 180 -2.14 -1.58 13.63
CA SER A 180 -1.38 -2.44 14.53
C SER A 180 -2.27 -3.08 15.59
N LEU A 181 -3.16 -2.29 16.20
CA LEU A 181 -4.11 -2.78 17.20
C LEU A 181 -5.04 -3.85 16.62
N LEU A 182 -5.57 -3.62 15.41
CA LEU A 182 -6.44 -4.59 14.75
C LEU A 182 -5.67 -5.84 14.30
N GLN A 183 -4.43 -5.69 13.84
CA GLN A 183 -3.57 -6.83 13.51
C GLN A 183 -3.25 -7.68 14.74
N GLN A 184 -2.97 -7.05 15.88
CA GLN A 184 -2.75 -7.72 17.16
C GLN A 184 -4.02 -8.41 17.69
N GLY A 185 -5.18 -7.74 17.58
CA GLY A 185 -6.44 -8.28 18.10
C GLY A 185 -7.14 -9.30 17.20
N LEU A 186 -6.90 -9.28 15.89
CA LEU A 186 -7.53 -10.20 14.94
C LEU A 186 -6.58 -11.30 14.45
N THR A 187 -5.28 -11.18 14.71
CA THR A 187 -4.27 -12.23 14.49
C THR A 187 -4.43 -12.95 13.14
N ASP A 188 -4.59 -14.27 13.15
CA ASP A 188 -4.69 -15.11 11.96
C ASP A 188 -6.11 -15.23 11.38
N ARG A 189 -7.09 -14.57 12.00
CA ARG A 189 -8.48 -14.45 11.50
C ARG A 189 -8.57 -13.55 10.27
N THR A 190 -7.57 -12.73 10.02
CA THR A 190 -7.56 -11.79 8.89
C THR A 190 -6.40 -12.08 7.95
N LYS A 191 -6.71 -12.04 6.65
CA LYS A 191 -5.70 -12.08 5.59
C LYS A 191 -5.06 -10.70 5.42
N MET A 192 -5.88 -9.65 5.49
CA MET A 192 -5.43 -8.28 5.27
C MET A 192 -6.31 -7.29 6.02
N ILE A 193 -5.68 -6.25 6.56
CA ILE A 193 -6.34 -5.11 7.16
C ILE A 193 -5.79 -3.86 6.49
N ARG A 194 -6.69 -2.97 6.05
CA ARG A 194 -6.35 -1.67 5.49
C ARG A 194 -7.06 -0.59 6.25
N VAL A 195 -6.28 0.39 6.72
CA VAL A 195 -6.77 1.54 7.47
C VAL A 195 -6.45 2.77 6.64
N LEU A 196 -7.46 3.55 6.30
CA LEU A 196 -7.33 4.74 5.47
C LEU A 196 -8.12 5.89 6.08
N TRP A 197 -7.43 6.99 6.33
CA TRP A 197 -8.04 8.24 6.73
C TRP A 197 -8.07 9.21 5.55
N ARG A 198 -9.26 9.38 4.98
CA ARG A 198 -9.50 10.44 3.99
C ARG A 198 -9.81 11.74 4.73
N SER A 199 -8.78 12.25 5.42
CA SER A 199 -8.87 13.42 6.31
C SER A 199 -9.05 14.73 5.57
N THR A 200 -8.78 14.78 4.26
CA THR A 200 -9.07 15.95 3.43
C THR A 200 -10.54 15.98 3.02
N PRO A 201 -11.28 17.06 3.32
CA PRO A 201 -12.64 17.23 2.84
C PRO A 201 -12.67 17.31 1.31
N SER A 202 -13.75 16.83 0.72
CA SER A 202 -13.95 16.89 -0.74
C SER A 202 -14.08 18.32 -1.27
N GLU A 203 -14.51 19.23 -0.40
CA GLU A 203 -14.59 20.67 -0.63
C GLU A 203 -13.74 21.36 0.44
N TRP A 204 -12.58 21.87 0.04
CA TRP A 204 -11.72 22.62 0.94
C TRP A 204 -12.07 24.10 0.88
N ASN A 205 -12.52 24.65 2.00
CA ASN A 205 -12.67 26.09 2.16
C ASN A 205 -11.42 26.67 2.84
N ILE A 206 -10.74 27.58 2.16
CA ILE A 206 -9.53 28.23 2.68
C ILE A 206 -9.83 28.98 3.99
N MET A 207 -11.05 29.51 4.15
CA MET A 207 -11.46 30.25 5.35
C MET A 207 -11.57 29.34 6.58
N ASP A 208 -11.96 28.08 6.37
CA ASP A 208 -12.05 27.08 7.43
C ASP A 208 -10.68 26.46 7.74
N GLY A 209 -9.72 26.61 6.82
CA GLY A 209 -8.36 26.11 6.98
C GLY A 209 -8.35 24.62 7.28
N PHE A 210 -7.58 24.21 8.29
CA PHE A 210 -7.50 22.82 8.75
C PHE A 210 -8.58 22.46 9.80
N SER A 211 -9.56 23.32 10.09
CA SER A 211 -10.54 23.07 11.16
C SER A 211 -11.39 21.82 10.89
N GLU A 212 -11.70 21.57 9.62
CA GLU A 212 -12.46 20.40 9.17
C GLU A 212 -11.57 19.18 8.90
N PHE A 213 -10.25 19.30 9.08
CA PHE A 213 -9.35 18.18 8.90
C PHE A 213 -9.57 17.14 10.01
N GLY A 214 -9.85 15.89 9.61
CA GLY A 214 -10.18 14.82 10.55
C GLY A 214 -11.66 14.77 10.98
N SER A 215 -12.54 15.57 10.35
CA SER A 215 -14.00 15.43 10.48
C SER A 215 -14.52 14.14 9.81
N SER A 216 -13.84 13.68 8.77
CA SER A 216 -14.12 12.42 8.08
C SER A 216 -13.79 11.21 8.97
N PRO A 217 -14.61 10.15 8.95
CA PRO A 217 -14.29 8.93 9.68
C PRO A 217 -13.04 8.25 9.09
N LEU A 218 -12.26 7.63 9.98
CA LEU A 218 -11.24 6.66 9.61
C LEU A 218 -11.94 5.40 9.08
N ILE A 219 -11.54 4.92 7.91
CA ILE A 219 -12.15 3.75 7.28
C ILE A 219 -11.21 2.57 7.45
N VAL A 220 -11.76 1.45 7.91
CA VAL A 220 -11.05 0.19 8.07
C VAL A 220 -11.70 -0.85 7.16
N GLY A 221 -10.91 -1.53 6.35
CA GLY A 221 -11.30 -2.67 5.55
C GLY A 221 -10.60 -3.92 6.07
N VAL A 222 -11.36 -4.98 6.28
CA VAL A 222 -10.87 -6.26 6.77
C VAL A 222 -11.22 -7.34 5.75
N MET A 223 -10.20 -8.01 5.23
CA MET A 223 -10.33 -9.23 4.44
C MET A 223 -10.04 -10.42 5.36
N LEU A 224 -11.02 -11.30 5.50
CA LEU A 224 -10.95 -12.46 6.38
C LEU A 224 -10.00 -13.52 5.83
N SER A 225 -9.44 -14.30 6.74
CA SER A 225 -8.74 -15.53 6.41
C SER A 225 -9.74 -16.63 6.00
N LEU A 226 -9.23 -17.84 5.77
CA LEU A 226 -10.05 -19.03 5.61
C LEU A 226 -11.07 -19.17 6.74
N LEU A 227 -12.26 -19.66 6.40
CA LEU A 227 -13.43 -19.72 7.30
C LEU A 227 -13.13 -20.33 8.67
N GLU A 228 -12.31 -21.39 8.70
CA GLU A 228 -11.93 -22.13 9.91
C GLU A 228 -11.21 -21.25 10.95
N LYS A 229 -10.35 -20.33 10.50
CA LYS A 229 -9.62 -19.41 11.36
C LYS A 229 -10.49 -18.23 11.77
N SER A 230 -11.19 -17.66 10.79
CA SER A 230 -11.98 -16.44 10.98
C SER A 230 -13.09 -16.60 12.03
N TYR A 231 -13.74 -17.77 12.07
CA TYR A 231 -14.87 -18.08 12.96
C TYR A 231 -14.50 -18.96 14.16
N SER A 232 -13.20 -19.13 14.45
CA SER A 232 -12.79 -19.89 15.62
C SER A 232 -13.32 -19.23 16.92
N LEU A 233 -13.81 -20.06 17.84
CA LEU A 233 -14.29 -19.61 19.15
C LEU A 233 -13.13 -19.34 20.13
N VAL A 234 -11.95 -19.87 19.83
CA VAL A 234 -10.76 -19.80 20.68
C VAL A 234 -9.70 -18.95 19.98
N ASP A 235 -9.12 -18.01 20.71
CA ASP A 235 -7.93 -17.29 20.29
C ASP A 235 -6.71 -17.94 20.95
N ILE A 236 -5.71 -18.32 20.16
CA ILE A 236 -4.56 -19.09 20.63
C ILE A 236 -3.46 -18.09 20.98
N GLY A 237 -3.26 -17.89 22.28
CA GLY A 237 -2.13 -17.12 22.80
C GLY A 237 -0.79 -17.87 22.69
N PRO A 238 0.33 -17.19 22.93
CA PRO A 238 1.66 -17.80 22.95
C PRO A 238 1.75 -18.85 24.05
N ASN A 239 2.72 -19.75 23.91
CA ASN A 239 2.98 -20.78 24.92
C ASN A 239 3.31 -20.11 26.26
N PRO A 240 2.62 -20.45 27.38
CA PRO A 240 2.86 -19.85 28.69
C PRO A 240 4.30 -19.98 29.21
N GLU A 241 5.10 -20.90 28.66
CA GLU A 241 6.52 -21.05 29.00
C GLU A 241 7.43 -20.02 28.30
N ASN A 242 6.95 -19.36 27.23
CA ASN A 242 7.71 -18.35 26.50
C ASN A 242 7.48 -16.95 27.08
N ARG A 243 8.20 -16.64 28.16
CA ARG A 243 8.02 -15.39 28.94
C ARG A 243 8.11 -14.11 28.09
N ASP A 244 8.95 -14.08 27.05
CA ASP A 244 9.16 -12.90 26.23
C ASP A 244 7.96 -12.61 25.30
N GLU A 245 7.31 -13.66 24.77
CA GLU A 245 6.08 -13.51 23.98
C GLU A 245 4.87 -13.16 24.85
N VAL A 246 4.80 -13.70 26.07
CA VAL A 246 3.71 -13.41 27.03
C VAL A 246 3.72 -11.93 27.45
N ILE A 247 4.90 -11.33 27.63
CA ILE A 247 5.03 -9.90 27.98
C ILE A 247 4.62 -9.00 26.82
N SER A 248 4.79 -9.43 25.56
CA SER A 248 4.47 -8.62 24.37
C SER A 248 2.98 -8.40 24.12
N ILE A 249 2.10 -9.10 24.86
CA ILE A 249 0.64 -9.06 24.74
C ILE A 249 -0.01 -8.24 25.87
N LEU A 250 0.74 -7.91 26.92
CA LEU A 250 0.31 -7.07 28.05
C LEU A 250 0.59 -5.58 27.79
#